data_AF-A0A9Q7SHR6-F1
#
_entry.id   AF-A0A9Q7SHR6-F1
#
_cell.length_a   1.000
_cell.length_b   1.000
_cell.length_c   1.000
_cell.angle_alpha   90.00
_cell.angle_beta   90.00
_cell.angle_gamma   90.00
#
_symmetry.space_group_name_H-M   'P 1'
#
loop_
_entity.id
_entity.type
_entity.pdbx_description
1 polymer ?
#
loop_
_entity_poly.entity_id
_entity_poly.type
_entity_poly.pdbx_seq_one_letter_code
_entity_poly.pdbx_strand_id
1 'polypeptide(L)'
;MSLSVGELKKVSVQSIRDIAAGLRAKATSMRATKTGVTDLPHKGTWTGTAADNADHEIGTFGNGLGTDADAYENAAAKVDRAGDEFEGLKQLLTKLENEAAGKFSINEATGEVTPLSKDFNKADHAGQRHRGAAHRAELSCQTGWRVRRGAEPGHREPRR
;
A
#
# COMPACT_ATOMS: atom_id res chain seq x y z
N MET A 1 -1.84 -6.53 14.02
CA MET A 1 -2.07 -5.12 14.38
C MET A 1 -2.64 -4.43 13.16
N SER A 2 -3.66 -3.60 13.31
CA SER A 2 -4.26 -2.80 12.25
C SER A 2 -3.98 -1.33 12.49
N LEU A 3 -3.63 -0.60 11.43
CA LEU A 3 -3.42 0.85 11.48
C LEU A 3 -4.79 1.55 11.36
N SER A 4 -5.10 2.47 12.26
CA SER A 4 -6.32 3.29 12.16
C SER A 4 -6.20 4.37 11.09
N VAL A 5 -7.33 4.96 10.70
CA VAL A 5 -7.38 6.06 9.73
C VAL A 5 -6.61 7.29 10.24
N GLY A 6 -6.76 7.61 11.53
CA GLY A 6 -6.04 8.72 12.17
C GLY A 6 -4.53 8.47 12.25
N GLU A 7 -4.11 7.22 12.42
CA GLU A 7 -2.68 6.85 12.36
C GLU A 7 -2.13 6.96 10.95
N LEU A 8 -2.88 6.53 9.93
CA LEU A 8 -2.47 6.62 8.52
C LEU A 8 -2.18 8.06 8.11
N LYS A 9 -3.00 9.02 8.57
CA LYS A 9 -2.78 10.45 8.32
C LYS A 9 -1.44 10.95 8.87
N LYS A 10 -1.05 10.45 10.05
CA LYS A 10 0.17 10.85 10.77
C LYS A 10 1.43 10.23 10.18
N VAL A 11 1.32 9.17 9.39
CA VAL A 11 2.49 8.56 8.73
C VAL A 11 3.16 9.58 7.81
N SER A 12 4.45 9.80 8.05
CA SER A 12 5.33 10.62 7.22
C SER A 12 5.95 9.76 6.12
N VAL A 13 5.43 9.90 4.89
CA VAL A 13 6.02 9.25 3.70
C VAL A 13 7.45 9.73 3.48
N GLN A 14 7.74 11.00 3.76
CA GLN A 14 9.08 11.54 3.64
C GLN A 14 10.06 10.82 4.57
N SER A 15 9.68 10.57 5.83
CA SER A 15 10.54 9.87 6.77
C SER A 15 10.84 8.42 6.36
N ILE A 16 9.89 7.77 5.67
CA ILE A 16 10.12 6.44 5.07
C ILE A 16 11.18 6.55 3.95
N ARG A 17 11.06 7.54 3.07
CA ARG A 17 12.04 7.81 2.01
C ARG A 17 13.42 8.17 2.56
N ASP A 18 13.49 8.91 3.66
CA ASP A 18 14.74 9.24 4.34
C ASP A 18 15.44 8.00 4.88
N ILE A 19 14.68 7.00 5.39
CA ILE A 19 15.23 5.70 5.77
C ILE A 19 15.85 4.99 4.56
N ALA A 20 15.15 4.96 3.42
CA ALA A 20 15.68 4.36 2.20
C ALA A 20 16.98 5.05 1.74
N ALA A 21 17.02 6.39 1.77
CA ALA A 21 18.21 7.16 1.46
C ALA A 21 19.37 6.83 2.41
N GLY A 22 19.12 6.73 3.72
CA GLY A 22 20.11 6.33 4.72
C GLY A 22 20.67 4.92 4.49
N LEU A 23 19.81 3.96 4.11
CA LEU A 23 20.23 2.60 3.77
C LEU A 23 21.15 2.57 2.53
N ARG A 24 20.85 3.35 1.49
CA ARG A 24 21.71 3.49 0.31
C ARG A 24 23.05 4.14 0.63
N ALA A 25 23.05 5.16 1.50
CA ALA A 25 24.27 5.79 1.96
C ALA A 25 25.17 4.77 2.69
N LYS A 26 24.58 3.91 3.53
CA LYS A 26 25.32 2.81 4.18
C LYS A 26 25.87 1.81 3.17
N ALA A 27 25.08 1.37 2.19
CA ALA A 27 25.55 0.48 1.14
C ALA A 27 26.74 1.08 0.37
N THR A 28 26.65 2.36 0.01
CA THR A 28 27.73 3.10 -0.65
C THR A 28 28.99 3.15 0.21
N SER A 29 28.85 3.44 1.51
CA SER A 29 29.97 3.44 2.45
C SER A 29 30.63 2.07 2.55
N MET A 30 29.87 0.98 2.59
CA MET A 30 30.44 -0.37 2.65
C MET A 30 31.20 -0.76 1.39
N ARG A 31 30.71 -0.36 0.21
CA ARG A 31 31.44 -0.54 -1.06
C ARG A 31 32.74 0.26 -1.07
N ALA A 32 32.71 1.50 -0.60
CA ALA A 32 33.92 2.32 -0.48
C ALA A 32 34.94 1.69 0.48
N THR A 33 34.49 1.17 1.64
CA THR A 33 35.36 0.45 2.58
C THR A 33 35.94 -0.83 1.96
N LYS A 34 35.13 -1.60 1.21
CA LYS A 34 35.61 -2.78 0.48
C LYS A 34 36.77 -2.41 -0.44
N THR A 35 36.59 -1.40 -1.29
CA THR A 35 37.64 -0.90 -2.19
C THR A 35 38.87 -0.44 -1.43
N GLY A 36 38.71 0.37 -0.38
CA GLY A 36 39.83 0.87 0.41
C GLY A 36 40.64 -0.23 1.10
N VAL A 37 39.98 -1.29 1.58
CA VAL A 37 40.63 -2.42 2.25
C VAL A 37 41.29 -3.36 1.24
N THR A 38 40.77 -3.51 0.03
CA THR A 38 41.44 -4.29 -1.03
C THR A 38 42.65 -3.59 -1.62
N ASP A 39 42.69 -2.25 -1.57
CA ASP A 39 43.75 -1.41 -2.17
C ASP A 39 44.84 -1.01 -1.16
N LEU A 40 44.92 -1.67 0.01
CA LEU A 40 45.89 -1.33 1.03
C LEU A 40 47.34 -1.51 0.52
N PRO A 41 48.25 -0.53 0.78
CA PRO A 41 49.58 -0.44 0.17
C PRO A 41 50.58 -1.54 0.57
N HIS A 42 50.21 -2.48 1.44
CA HIS A 42 51.03 -3.64 1.79
C HIS A 42 50.96 -4.80 0.79
N LYS A 43 49.99 -4.78 -0.15
CA LYS A 43 49.94 -5.73 -1.28
C LYS A 43 51.06 -5.41 -2.28
N GLY A 44 52.25 -5.97 -2.07
CA GLY A 44 53.32 -5.93 -3.06
C GLY A 44 54.73 -6.13 -2.51
N THR A 45 55.03 -5.65 -1.30
CA THR A 45 56.36 -5.79 -0.67
C THR A 45 56.39 -6.80 0.48
N TRP A 46 55.23 -7.22 0.99
CA TRP A 46 55.12 -8.25 2.02
C TRP A 46 54.85 -9.62 1.37
N THR A 47 55.70 -10.61 1.63
CA THR A 47 55.65 -11.95 1.01
C THR A 47 55.73 -13.08 2.02
N GLY A 48 55.29 -14.27 1.65
CA GLY A 48 55.32 -15.50 2.46
C GLY A 48 53.98 -15.83 3.10
N THR A 49 53.89 -16.95 3.82
CA THR A 49 52.61 -17.50 4.34
C THR A 49 51.79 -16.51 5.17
N ALA A 50 52.43 -15.63 5.92
CA ALA A 50 51.73 -14.60 6.69
C ALA A 50 51.02 -13.56 5.80
N ALA A 51 51.64 -13.20 4.66
CA ALA A 51 51.05 -12.31 3.68
C ALA A 51 49.87 -12.99 2.96
N ASP A 52 50.02 -14.27 2.59
CA ASP A 52 48.95 -15.05 1.93
C ASP A 52 47.70 -15.16 2.82
N ASN A 53 47.90 -15.43 4.12
CA ASN A 53 46.81 -15.49 5.09
C ASN A 53 46.12 -14.12 5.26
N ALA A 54 46.89 -13.04 5.36
CA ALA A 54 46.34 -11.69 5.47
C ALA A 54 45.54 -11.31 4.22
N ASP A 55 46.05 -11.63 3.02
CA ASP A 55 45.33 -11.41 1.76
C ASP A 55 44.02 -12.21 1.69
N HIS A 56 44.02 -13.44 2.19
CA HIS A 56 42.82 -14.27 2.29
C HIS A 56 41.77 -13.68 3.24
N GLU A 57 42.19 -13.23 4.43
CA GLU A 57 41.31 -12.60 5.42
C GLU A 57 40.73 -11.27 4.91
N ILE A 58 41.57 -10.43 4.31
CA ILE A 58 41.16 -9.18 3.65
C ILE A 58 40.14 -9.45 2.54
N GLY A 59 40.38 -10.47 1.71
CA GLY A 59 39.45 -10.90 0.67
C GLY A 59 38.10 -11.35 1.24
N THR A 60 38.12 -12.16 2.30
CA THR A 60 36.91 -12.64 2.98
C THR A 60 36.12 -11.48 3.58
N PHE A 61 36.80 -10.57 4.28
CA PHE A 61 36.19 -9.38 4.86
C PHE A 61 35.58 -8.47 3.78
N GLY A 62 36.32 -8.21 2.69
CA GLY A 62 35.83 -7.43 1.56
C GLY A 62 34.61 -8.04 0.88
N ASN A 63 34.53 -9.37 0.78
CA ASN A 63 33.34 -10.06 0.28
C ASN A 63 32.13 -9.91 1.21
N GLY A 64 32.36 -9.98 2.53
CA GLY A 64 31.35 -9.69 3.55
C GLY A 64 30.76 -8.28 3.39
N LEU A 65 31.63 -7.26 3.28
CA LEU A 65 31.19 -5.88 3.05
C LEU A 65 30.38 -5.70 1.75
N GLY A 66 30.76 -6.41 0.68
CA GLY A 66 29.99 -6.40 -0.57
C GLY A 66 28.60 -7.00 -0.40
N THR A 67 28.50 -8.12 0.32
CA THR A 67 27.23 -8.82 0.58
C THR A 67 26.31 -7.95 1.44
N ASP A 68 26.84 -7.31 2.48
CA ASP A 68 26.07 -6.41 3.34
C ASP A 68 25.60 -5.16 2.57
N ALA A 69 26.44 -4.60 1.70
CA ALA A 69 26.06 -3.47 0.87
C ALA A 69 24.85 -3.81 -0.04
N ASP A 70 24.85 -5.00 -0.64
CA ASP A 70 23.72 -5.46 -1.47
C ASP A 70 22.46 -5.72 -0.63
N ALA A 71 22.61 -6.22 0.60
CA ALA A 71 21.50 -6.36 1.53
C ALA A 71 20.88 -5.00 1.90
N TYR A 72 21.70 -3.98 2.14
CA TYR A 72 21.22 -2.62 2.42
C TYR A 72 20.52 -1.97 1.22
N GLU A 73 21.02 -2.14 -0.01
CA GLU A 73 20.31 -1.67 -1.21
C GLU A 73 18.96 -2.36 -1.39
N ASN A 74 18.92 -3.68 -1.20
CA ASN A 74 17.69 -4.45 -1.29
C ASN A 74 16.67 -4.03 -0.22
N ALA A 75 17.14 -3.72 0.99
CA ALA A 75 16.30 -3.16 2.04
C ALA A 75 15.78 -1.76 1.65
N ALA A 76 16.63 -0.87 1.14
CA ALA A 76 16.23 0.46 0.67
C ALA A 76 15.12 0.37 -0.39
N ALA A 77 15.25 -0.53 -1.36
CA ALA A 77 14.24 -0.73 -2.40
C ALA A 77 12.89 -1.22 -1.83
N LYS A 78 12.89 -2.05 -0.78
CA LYS A 78 11.66 -2.46 -0.10
C LYS A 78 11.02 -1.30 0.67
N VAL A 79 11.83 -0.47 1.31
CA VAL A 79 11.37 0.72 2.05
C VAL A 79 10.75 1.75 1.10
N ASP A 80 11.34 1.98 -0.07
CA ASP A 80 10.73 2.88 -1.07
C ASP A 80 9.37 2.39 -1.53
N ARG A 81 9.23 1.10 -1.85
CA ARG A 81 7.92 0.52 -2.23
C ARG A 81 6.88 0.71 -1.13
N ALA A 82 7.27 0.49 0.13
CA ALA A 82 6.38 0.77 1.25
C ALA A 82 6.00 2.26 1.32
N GLY A 83 6.94 3.16 1.05
CA GLY A 83 6.67 4.60 0.93
C GLY A 83 5.61 4.92 -0.14
N ASP A 84 5.72 4.31 -1.31
CA ASP A 84 4.77 4.49 -2.41
C ASP A 84 3.39 3.91 -2.07
N GLU A 85 3.34 2.76 -1.39
CA GLU A 85 2.08 2.17 -0.87
C GLU A 85 1.41 3.11 0.13
N PHE A 86 2.16 3.68 1.08
CA PHE A 86 1.63 4.66 2.03
C PHE A 86 1.14 5.94 1.33
N GLU A 87 1.85 6.42 0.31
CA GLU A 87 1.39 7.55 -0.48
C GLU A 87 0.07 7.24 -1.20
N GLY A 88 -0.03 6.09 -1.85
CA GLY A 88 -1.26 5.63 -2.49
C GLY A 88 -2.44 5.50 -1.52
N LEU A 89 -2.21 4.92 -0.33
CA LEU A 89 -3.22 4.81 0.71
C LEU A 89 -3.69 6.18 1.23
N LYS A 90 -2.78 7.14 1.39
CA LYS A 90 -3.15 8.52 1.78
C LYS A 90 -3.97 9.21 0.69
N GLN A 91 -3.61 9.05 -0.58
CA GLN A 91 -4.40 9.58 -1.69
C GLN A 91 -5.80 8.97 -1.77
N LEU A 92 -5.93 7.66 -1.54
CA LEU A 92 -7.22 6.99 -1.46
C LEU A 92 -8.06 7.54 -0.30
N LEU A 93 -7.46 7.68 0.88
CA LEU A 93 -8.14 8.26 2.04
C LEU A 93 -8.65 9.67 1.74
N THR A 94 -7.84 10.54 1.14
CA THR A 94 -8.26 11.88 0.75
C THR A 94 -9.44 11.86 -0.24
N LYS A 95 -9.46 10.92 -1.20
CA LYS A 95 -10.61 10.77 -2.11
C LYS A 95 -11.87 10.37 -1.34
N LEU A 96 -11.76 9.39 -0.45
CA LEU A 96 -12.89 8.94 0.38
C LEU A 96 -13.44 10.07 1.26
N GLU A 97 -12.57 10.88 1.85
CA GLU A 97 -12.97 12.04 2.66
C GLU A 97 -13.70 13.10 1.84
N ASN A 98 -13.23 13.36 0.61
CA ASN A 98 -13.90 14.30 -0.30
C ASN A 98 -15.27 13.77 -0.77
N GLU A 99 -15.41 12.47 -1.02
CA GLU A 99 -16.70 11.86 -1.38
C GLU A 99 -17.68 11.81 -0.21
N ALA A 100 -17.16 11.60 1.00
CA ALA A 100 -17.92 11.61 2.25
C ALA A 100 -18.36 13.01 2.66
N ALA A 101 -17.63 14.05 2.25
CA ALA A 101 -17.88 15.44 2.65
C ALA A 101 -19.36 15.83 2.47
N GLY A 102 -19.98 16.28 3.56
CA GLY A 102 -21.38 16.71 3.58
C GLY A 102 -22.43 15.58 3.52
N LYS A 103 -22.00 14.31 3.43
CA LYS A 103 -22.88 13.12 3.39
C LYS A 103 -22.64 12.17 4.55
N PHE A 104 -21.38 11.95 4.92
CA PHE A 104 -20.94 11.00 5.92
C PHE A 104 -19.85 11.61 6.82
N SER A 105 -19.82 11.16 8.07
CA SER A 105 -18.73 11.36 9.03
C SER A 105 -17.89 10.09 9.10
N ILE A 106 -16.57 10.21 9.23
CA ILE A 106 -15.64 9.09 9.38
C ILE A 106 -15.00 9.19 10.77
N ASN A 107 -15.13 8.15 11.58
CA ASN A 107 -14.44 8.03 12.86
C ASN A 107 -12.99 7.62 12.62
N GLU A 108 -12.03 8.50 12.91
CA GLU A 108 -10.62 8.27 12.61
C GLU A 108 -9.99 7.14 13.44
N ALA A 109 -10.54 6.82 14.61
CA ALA A 109 -10.00 5.79 15.49
C ALA A 109 -10.47 4.38 15.08
N THR A 110 -11.72 4.25 14.64
CA THR A 110 -12.34 2.96 14.33
C THR A 110 -12.51 2.70 12.83
N GLY A 111 -12.45 3.74 12.00
CA GLY A 111 -12.79 3.69 10.58
C GLY A 111 -14.30 3.64 10.31
N GLU A 112 -15.14 3.77 11.34
CA GLU A 112 -16.60 3.71 11.19
C GLU A 112 -17.13 4.91 10.39
N VAL A 113 -18.05 4.66 9.46
CA VAL A 113 -18.66 5.68 8.60
C VAL A 113 -20.14 5.86 8.98
N THR A 114 -20.53 7.08 9.33
CA THR A 114 -21.90 7.40 9.77
C THR A 114 -22.54 8.45 8.86
N PRO A 115 -23.73 8.23 8.29
CA PRO A 115 -24.41 9.25 7.49
C PRO A 115 -24.78 10.48 8.34
N LEU A 116 -24.59 11.67 7.77
CA LEU A 116 -24.86 12.95 8.43
C LEU A 116 -26.36 13.31 8.45
N SER A 117 -27.17 12.68 7.60
CA SER A 117 -28.62 12.88 7.55
C SER A 117 -29.36 11.54 7.68
N LYS A 118 -30.44 11.56 8.48
CA LYS A 118 -31.35 10.41 8.66
C LYS A 118 -32.09 10.04 7.37
N ASP A 119 -32.19 10.95 6.41
CA ASP A 119 -32.86 10.71 5.12
C ASP A 119 -31.93 10.15 4.04
N PHE A 120 -30.65 9.90 4.33
CA PHE A 120 -29.70 9.36 3.36
C PHE A 120 -30.19 8.02 2.76
N ASN A 121 -30.76 7.15 3.60
CA ASN A 121 -31.38 5.90 3.14
C ASN A 121 -32.54 6.13 2.15
N LYS A 122 -33.31 7.22 2.25
CA LYS A 122 -34.42 7.48 1.32
C LYS A 122 -33.93 7.99 -0.04
N ALA A 123 -32.92 8.85 -0.06
CA ALA A 123 -32.40 9.45 -1.29
C ALA A 123 -31.67 8.41 -2.16
N ASP A 124 -30.85 7.53 -1.57
CA ASP A 124 -30.14 6.49 -2.31
C ASP A 124 -31.08 5.36 -2.79
N HIS A 125 -32.08 4.98 -1.99
CA HIS A 125 -33.12 4.06 -2.45
C HIS A 125 -33.98 4.64 -3.57
N ALA A 126 -34.26 5.96 -3.56
CA ALA A 126 -34.96 6.63 -4.66
C ALA A 126 -34.08 6.68 -5.93
N GLY A 127 -32.79 7.01 -5.80
CA GLY A 127 -31.84 7.04 -6.92
C GLY A 127 -31.64 5.67 -7.59
N GLN A 128 -31.49 4.61 -6.79
CA GLN A 128 -31.39 3.23 -7.29
C GLN A 128 -32.71 2.73 -7.91
N ARG A 129 -33.87 3.13 -7.36
CA ARG A 129 -35.18 2.84 -7.97
C ARG A 129 -35.38 3.55 -9.30
N HIS A 130 -34.96 4.81 -9.42
CA HIS A 130 -35.05 5.56 -10.68
C HIS A 130 -34.07 5.04 -11.74
N ARG A 131 -32.82 4.70 -11.38
CA ARG A 131 -31.87 4.07 -12.31
C ARG A 131 -32.29 2.66 -12.71
N GLY A 132 -32.81 1.87 -11.76
CA GLY A 132 -33.37 0.54 -12.05
C GLY A 132 -34.66 0.59 -12.87
N ALA A 133 -35.47 1.65 -12.76
CA ALA A 133 -36.63 1.89 -13.61
C ALA A 133 -36.23 2.36 -15.01
N ALA A 134 -35.24 3.24 -15.13
CA ALA A 134 -34.70 3.71 -16.40
C ALA A 134 -34.10 2.55 -17.20
N HIS A 135 -33.21 1.75 -16.58
CA HIS A 135 -32.59 0.60 -17.24
C HIS A 135 -33.63 -0.47 -17.65
N ARG A 136 -34.71 -0.64 -16.87
CA ARG A 136 -35.81 -1.57 -17.17
C ARG A 136 -36.75 -1.05 -18.27
N ALA A 137 -36.94 0.26 -18.37
CA ALA A 137 -37.66 0.88 -19.48
C ALA A 137 -36.86 0.78 -20.79
N GLU A 138 -35.54 0.94 -20.73
CA GLU A 138 -34.63 0.82 -21.86
C GLU A 138 -34.59 -0.62 -22.42
N LEU A 139 -34.57 -1.63 -21.55
CA LEU A 139 -34.69 -3.04 -21.92
C LEU A 139 -36.07 -3.37 -22.53
N SER A 140 -37.16 -2.74 -22.06
CA SER A 140 -38.51 -2.95 -22.60
C SER A 140 -38.66 -2.34 -24.01
N CYS A 141 -38.03 -1.18 -24.27
CA CYS A 141 -37.98 -0.55 -25.59
C CYS A 141 -37.11 -1.34 -26.59
N GLN A 142 -36.03 -1.99 -26.16
CA GLN A 142 -35.18 -2.79 -27.04
C GLN A 142 -35.73 -4.19 -27.36
N THR A 143 -36.53 -4.79 -26.47
CA THR A 143 -36.97 -6.20 -26.62
C THR A 143 -38.45 -6.38 -26.92
N GLY A 144 -39.28 -5.33 -26.81
CA GLY A 144 -40.72 -5.40 -27.10
C GLY A 144 -41.57 -6.11 -26.04
N TRP A 145 -41.00 -6.54 -24.92
CA TRP A 145 -41.72 -7.23 -23.84
C TRP A 145 -42.17 -6.26 -22.73
N ARG A 146 -43.45 -6.33 -22.35
CA ARG A 146 -44.04 -5.55 -21.24
C ARG A 146 -44.02 -6.37 -19.94
N VAL A 147 -43.21 -5.98 -18.96
CA VAL A 147 -43.11 -6.67 -17.66
C VAL A 147 -44.35 -6.36 -16.80
N ARG A 148 -45.18 -7.37 -16.50
CA ARG A 148 -46.32 -7.24 -15.54
C ARG A 148 -45.81 -7.24 -14.10
N ARG A 149 -46.36 -6.35 -13.26
CA ARG A 149 -46.16 -6.34 -11.80
C ARG A 149 -46.85 -7.58 -11.19
N GLY A 150 -46.08 -8.49 -10.58
CA GLY A 150 -46.60 -9.60 -9.79
C GLY A 150 -47.08 -9.11 -8.41
N ALA A 151 -48.26 -9.57 -8.00
CA ALA A 151 -48.90 -9.29 -6.71
C ALA A 151 -48.26 -10.12 -5.56
N GLU A 152 -48.38 -9.59 -4.33
CA GLU A 152 -47.88 -10.15 -3.07
C GLU A 152 -48.36 -11.60 -2.80
N PRO A 153 -47.56 -12.44 -2.12
CA PRO A 153 -47.98 -13.78 -1.74
C PRO A 153 -48.81 -13.74 -0.44
N GLY A 154 -50.13 -13.68 -0.60
CA GLY A 154 -51.10 -13.93 0.47
C GLY A 154 -51.39 -15.43 0.65
N HIS A 155 -51.37 -15.87 1.90
CA HIS A 155 -51.74 -17.18 2.44
C HIS A 155 -52.77 -18.01 1.62
N ARG A 156 -52.51 -19.31 1.48
CA ARG A 156 -53.56 -20.31 1.15
C ARG A 156 -53.48 -21.51 2.10
N GLU A 157 -54.53 -21.64 2.91
CA GLU A 157 -54.91 -22.85 3.66
C GLU A 157 -55.25 -24.02 2.72
N PRO A 158 -55.10 -25.27 3.18
CA PRO A 158 -55.48 -26.44 2.41
C PRO A 158 -56.99 -26.68 2.54
N ARG A 159 -57.69 -26.86 1.41
CA ARG A 159 -59.03 -27.45 1.40
C ARG A 159 -58.91 -28.95 1.17
N ARG A 160 -59.76 -29.65 1.93
CA ARG A 160 -59.96 -31.10 2.10
C ARG A 160 -59.89 -31.92 0.82
#